data_AF-F4KWT5-F1
#
_entry.id   AF-F4KWT5-F1
#
_cell.length_a   1.000
_cell.length_b   1.000
_cell.length_c   1.000
_cell.angle_alpha   90.00
_cell.angle_beta   90.00
_cell.angle_gamma   90.00
#
_symmetry.space_group_name_H-M   'P 1'
#
loop_
_entity.id
_entity.type
_entity.pdbx_description
1 polymer ?
#
loop_
_entity_poly.entity_id
_entity_poly.type
_entity_poly.pdbx_seq_one_letter_code
_entity_poly.pdbx_strand_id
1 'polypeptide(L)'
;MLSQISAFDEMANLIASGIDPERLIAYEIPEQLIARYQFLVNKEKNDEVSASEKSELDSLLMINHVISMAKLMAMKKLAAA
;
A
#
# COMPACT_ATOMS: atom_id res chain seq x y z
N MET A 1 12.29 8.89 -22.48
CA MET A 1 12.87 8.77 -21.13
C MET A 1 12.47 7.42 -20.59
N LEU A 2 13.43 6.54 -20.29
CA LEU A 2 13.14 5.30 -19.55
C LEU A 2 12.77 5.74 -18.14
N SER A 3 11.50 5.59 -17.75
CA SER A 3 11.09 5.83 -16.37
C SER A 3 11.84 4.83 -15.49
N GLN A 4 12.65 5.31 -14.56
CA GLN A 4 13.27 4.45 -13.57
C GLN A 4 12.14 3.77 -12.79
N ILE A 5 12.00 2.45 -12.93
CA ILE A 5 11.01 1.65 -12.20
C ILE A 5 11.42 1.71 -10.73
N SER A 6 10.56 2.23 -9.87
CA SER A 6 10.82 2.21 -8.43
C SER A 6 10.62 0.80 -7.87
N ALA A 7 11.21 0.51 -6.71
CA ALA A 7 10.97 -0.77 -6.03
C ALA A 7 9.46 -0.98 -5.74
N PHE A 8 8.71 0.10 -5.53
CA PHE A 8 7.26 0.05 -5.36
C PHE A 8 6.53 -0.32 -6.66
N ASP A 9 6.96 0.21 -7.81
CA ASP A 9 6.41 -0.13 -9.12
C ASP A 9 6.61 -1.62 -9.44
N GLU A 10 7.80 -2.16 -9.16
CA GLU A 10 8.13 -3.56 -9.40
C GLU A 10 7.28 -4.49 -8.51
N MET A 11 7.22 -4.21 -7.21
CA MET A 11 6.38 -4.97 -6.28
C MET A 11 4.89 -4.89 -6.63
N ALA A 12 4.40 -3.70 -6.97
CA ALA A 12 3.01 -3.50 -7.38
C ALA A 12 2.68 -4.30 -8.65
N ASN A 13 3.59 -4.30 -9.63
CA ASN A 13 3.44 -5.06 -10.86
C ASN A 13 3.45 -6.57 -10.60
N LEU A 14 4.33 -7.05 -9.71
CA LEU A 14 4.37 -8.45 -9.31
C LEU A 14 3.03 -8.89 -8.71
N ILE A 15 2.50 -8.14 -7.74
CA ILE A 15 1.19 -8.40 -7.12
C ILE A 15 0.07 -8.38 -8.17
N ALA A 16 0.01 -7.34 -9.01
CA ALA A 16 -1.01 -7.19 -10.04
C ALA A 16 -0.88 -8.20 -11.20
N SER A 17 0.20 -8.99 -11.26
CA SER A 17 0.37 -10.09 -12.23
C SER A 17 0.03 -11.46 -11.66
N GLY A 18 0.17 -11.64 -10.34
CA GLY A 18 -0.09 -12.91 -9.66
C GLY A 18 -1.50 -13.06 -9.07
N ILE A 19 -2.26 -11.97 -8.93
CA ILE A 19 -3.62 -11.97 -8.38
C ILE A 19 -4.63 -11.63 -9.47
N ASP A 20 -5.79 -12.28 -9.44
CA ASP A 20 -6.94 -11.90 -10.26
C ASP A 20 -7.27 -10.40 -10.08
N PRO A 21 -7.37 -9.62 -11.18
CA PRO A 21 -7.56 -8.17 -11.11
C PRO A 21 -8.79 -7.73 -10.31
N GLU A 22 -9.92 -8.43 -10.46
CA GLU A 22 -11.17 -8.09 -9.76
C GLU A 22 -11.04 -8.34 -8.25
N ARG A 23 -10.44 -9.48 -7.86
CA ARG A 23 -10.12 -9.79 -6.46
C ARG A 23 -9.18 -8.77 -5.84
N LEU A 24 -8.15 -8.33 -6.57
CA LEU A 24 -7.19 -7.34 -6.09
C LEU A 24 -7.86 -5.97 -5.88
N ILE A 25 -8.73 -5.56 -6.80
CA ILE A 25 -9.49 -4.29 -6.68
C ILE A 25 -10.43 -4.33 -5.47
N ALA A 26 -11.14 -5.45 -5.29
CA ALA A 26 -12.09 -5.66 -4.20
C ALA A 26 -11.45 -5.90 -2.82
N TYR A 27 -10.12 -6.07 -2.75
CA TYR A 27 -9.43 -6.29 -1.48
C TYR A 27 -9.49 -5.05 -0.59
N GLU A 28 -10.14 -5.14 0.56
CA GLU A 28 -10.15 -4.07 1.56
C GLU A 28 -9.13 -4.35 2.67
N ILE A 29 -8.45 -3.30 3.13
CA ILE A 29 -7.52 -3.41 4.25
C ILE A 29 -8.32 -3.74 5.52
N PRO A 30 -7.91 -4.72 6.33
CA PRO A 30 -8.57 -5.03 7.60
C PRO A 30 -8.73 -3.80 8.50
N GLU A 31 -9.92 -3.60 9.08
CA GLU A 31 -10.24 -2.45 9.94
C GLU A 31 -9.24 -2.27 11.09
N GLN A 32 -8.73 -3.37 11.65
CA GLN A 32 -7.74 -3.36 12.72
C GLN A 32 -6.43 -2.67 12.31
N LEU A 33 -6.00 -2.86 11.06
CA LEU A 33 -4.80 -2.21 10.52
C LEU A 33 -5.06 -0.73 10.24
N ILE A 34 -6.26 -0.38 9.76
CA ILE A 34 -6.67 1.02 9.56
C ILE A 34 -6.68 1.75 10.92
N ALA A 35 -7.27 1.15 11.95
CA ALA A 35 -7.32 1.71 13.29
C ALA A 35 -5.91 1.86 13.89
N ARG A 36 -5.03 0.87 13.70
CA ARG A 36 -3.64 0.94 14.15
C ARG A 36 -2.87 2.06 13.46
N TYR A 37 -3.00 2.19 12.14
CA TYR A 37 -2.41 3.28 11.37
C TYR A 37 -2.87 4.65 11.88
N GLN A 38 -4.18 4.84 12.04
CA GLN A 38 -4.76 6.10 12.55
C GLN A 38 -4.26 6.43 13.96
N PHE A 39 -4.19 5.43 14.83
CA PHE A 39 -3.63 5.60 16.17
C PHE A 39 -2.18 6.09 16.11
N LEU A 40 -1.32 5.45 15.31
CA LEU A 40 0.09 5.81 15.18
C LEU A 40 0.29 7.20 14.57
N VAL A 41 -0.49 7.57 13.55
CA VAL A 41 -0.46 8.91 12.95
C VAL A 41 -0.83 9.98 13.97
N ASN A 42 -1.86 9.74 14.79
CA ASN A 42 -2.23 10.68 15.84
C ASN A 42 -1.16 10.81 16.91
N LYS A 43 -0.52 9.69 17.27
CA LYS A 43 0.58 9.66 18.22
C LYS A 43 1.82 10.40 17.71
N GLU A 44 2.17 10.22 16.42
CA GLU A 44 3.27 10.93 15.78
C GLU A 44 3.04 12.44 15.73
N LYS A 45 1.82 12.88 15.43
CA LYS A 45 1.45 14.32 15.45
C LYS A 45 1.61 14.98 16.82
N ASN A 46 1.55 14.20 17.89
CA ASN A 46 1.71 14.66 19.26
C ASN A 46 3.14 14.46 19.80
N ASP A 47 4.10 14.04 18.96
CA ASP A 47 5.46 13.67 19.35
C ASP A 47 5.53 12.56 20.43
N GLU A 48 4.49 11.72 20.53
CA GLU A 48 4.36 10.64 21.51
C GLU A 48 4.79 9.27 20.95
N VAL A 49 5.16 9.21 19.67
CA VAL A 49 5.49 7.97 18.97
C VAL A 49 6.88 7.47 19.37
N SER A 50 6.98 6.19 19.74
CA SER A 50 8.27 5.56 20.01
C SER A 50 9.00 5.23 18.71
N ALA A 51 10.31 4.94 18.80
CA ALA A 51 11.10 4.53 17.63
C ALA A 51 10.56 3.24 16.98
N SER A 52 10.08 2.28 17.78
CA SER A 52 9.50 1.04 17.26
C SER A 52 8.15 1.29 16.57
N GLU A 53 7.33 2.16 17.14
CA GLU A 53 6.05 2.56 16.57
C GLU A 53 6.23 3.37 15.28
N LYS A 54 7.29 4.17 15.19
CA LYS A 54 7.65 4.88 13.96
C LYS A 54 8.03 3.91 12.84
N SER A 55 8.85 2.91 13.16
CA SER A 55 9.19 1.84 12.20
C SER A 55 7.96 1.05 11.75
N GLU A 56 6.98 0.85 12.64
CA GLU A 56 5.70 0.22 12.29
C GLU A 56 4.88 1.12 11.34
N LEU A 57 4.78 2.42 11.64
CA LEU A 57 4.10 3.39 10.81
C LEU A 57 4.70 3.48 9.39
N ASP A 58 6.03 3.50 9.30
CA ASP A 58 6.75 3.49 8.02
C ASP A 58 6.42 2.22 7.21
N SER A 59 6.35 1.06 7.87
CA SER A 59 6.01 -0.21 7.24
C SER A 59 4.56 -0.22 6.73
N LEU A 60 3.63 0.31 7.52
CA LEU A 60 2.21 0.43 7.15
C LEU A 60 2.03 1.37 5.94
N LEU A 61 2.75 2.49 5.92
CA LEU A 61 2.75 3.44 4.78
C LEU A 61 3.29 2.77 3.51
N MET A 62 4.40 2.05 3.61
CA MET A 62 5.00 1.32 2.50
C MET A 62 4.04 0.28 1.91
N ILE A 63 3.42 -0.56 2.76
CA ILE A 63 2.48 -1.58 2.30
C ILE A 63 1.25 -0.94 1.64
N ASN A 64 0.69 0.12 2.24
CA ASN A 64 -0.45 0.82 1.69
C ASN A 64 -0.15 1.42 0.31
N HIS A 65 1.05 1.99 0.13
CA HIS A 65 1.48 2.52 -1.16
C HIS A 65 1.56 1.43 -2.24
N VAL A 66 2.21 0.30 -1.94
CA VAL A 66 2.32 -0.84 -2.87
C VAL A 66 0.95 -1.39 -3.27
N ILE A 67 0.05 -1.61 -2.31
CA ILE A 67 -1.30 -2.13 -2.56
C ILE A 67 -2.09 -1.15 -3.44
N SER A 68 -2.02 0.15 -3.14
CA SER A 68 -2.69 1.18 -3.92
C SER A 68 -2.22 1.19 -5.38
N MET A 69 -0.91 1.08 -5.60
CA MET A 69 -0.34 0.98 -6.94
C MET A 69 -0.77 -0.30 -7.66
N ALA A 70 -0.75 -1.45 -6.97
CA ALA A 70 -1.16 -2.72 -7.54
C ALA A 70 -2.65 -2.68 -7.97
N LYS A 71 -3.52 -2.09 -7.16
CA LYS A 71 -4.93 -1.85 -7.51
C LYS A 71 -5.07 -0.97 -8.75
N LEU A 72 -4.34 0.13 -8.83
CA LEU A 72 -4.36 1.02 -10.01
C LEU A 72 -3.90 0.29 -11.28
N MET A 73 -2.88 -0.56 -11.18
CA MET A 73 -2.41 -1.39 -12.30
C MET A 73 -3.45 -2.42 -12.72
N ALA A 74 -4.12 -3.08 -11.78
CA ALA A 74 -5.21 -4.01 -12.06
C ALA A 74 -6.39 -3.34 -12.77
N MET A 75 -6.80 -2.14 -12.31
CA MET A 75 -7.84 -1.34 -12.96
C MET A 75 -7.46 -1.00 -14.41
N LYS A 76 -6.20 -0.60 -14.64
CA LYS A 76 -5.71 -0.32 -15.99
C LYS A 76 -5.74 -1.56 -16.89
N LYS A 77 -5.39 -2.74 -16.36
CA LYS A 77 -5.45 -4.00 -17.10
C LYS A 77 -6.89 -4.36 -17.50
N LEU A 78 -7.84 -4.23 -16.57
CA LEU A 78 -9.26 -4.49 -16.88
C LEU A 78 -9.83 -3.51 -17.90
N ALA A 79 -9.47 -2.22 -17.82
CA ALA A 79 -9.95 -1.22 -18.78
C ALA A 79 -9.35 -1.37 -20.19
N ALA A 80 -8.24 -2.09 -20.33
CA ALA A 80 -7.56 -2.35 -21.60
C ALA A 80 -7.91 -3.73 -22.21
N ALA A 81 -8.68 -4.55 -21.51
CA ALA A 81 -9.19 -5.84 -21.95
C ALA A 81 -10.56 -5.69 -22.63
#